data_AF-H2JBS4-F1
#
_entry.id   AF-H2JBS4-F1
#
_cell.length_a   1.000
_cell.length_b   1.000
_cell.length_c   1.000
_cell.angle_alpha   90.00
_cell.angle_beta   90.00
_cell.angle_gamma   90.00
#
_symmetry.space_group_name_H-M   'P 1'
#
loop_
_entity.id
_entity.type
_entity.pdbx_description
1 polymer ?
#
loop_
_entity_poly.entity_id
_entity_poly.type
_entity_poly.pdbx_seq_one_letter_code
_entity_poly.pdbx_strand_id
1 'polypeptide(L)'
;MELIFVFAGVAFLIALIHSIVKVFFLEEKWETLIFSNGLDNKNMLEIYSYLRSEGIKCIIVNLESDSGFSSSNGLISTRNIVPQRLDVHKNHIHKARNLILKRYGTSLG
;
A
#
# COMPACT_ATOMS: atom_id res chain seq x y z
N MET A 1 1.88 -46.59 -24.13
CA MET A 1 0.83 -46.05 -23.23
C MET A 1 1.41 -45.43 -21.95
N GLU A 2 2.45 -45.99 -21.34
CA GLU A 2 3.00 -45.49 -20.07
C GLU A 2 3.59 -44.06 -20.13
N LEU A 3 4.26 -43.70 -21.22
CA LEU A 3 4.84 -42.37 -21.41
C LEU A 3 3.79 -41.23 -21.34
N ILE A 4 2.57 -41.48 -21.82
CA ILE A 4 1.46 -40.50 -21.80
C ILE A 4 0.98 -40.28 -20.36
N PHE A 5 0.92 -41.35 -19.54
CA PHE A 5 0.54 -41.24 -18.13
C PHE A 5 1.59 -40.47 -17.33
N VAL A 6 2.88 -40.67 -17.61
CA VAL A 6 3.96 -39.91 -16.95
C VAL A 6 3.88 -38.42 -17.32
N PHE A 7 3.71 -38.10 -18.60
CA PHE A 7 3.57 -36.69 -19.04
C PHE A 7 2.31 -36.02 -18.46
N ALA A 8 1.18 -36.73 -18.40
CA ALA A 8 -0.05 -36.21 -17.79
C ALA A 8 0.12 -35.95 -16.28
N GLY A 9 0.80 -36.85 -15.56
CA GLY A 9 1.10 -36.68 -14.14
C GLY A 9 2.00 -35.48 -13.86
N VAL A 10 3.06 -35.30 -14.66
CA VAL A 10 3.96 -34.15 -14.53
C VAL A 10 3.24 -32.83 -14.86
N ALA A 11 2.41 -32.81 -15.91
CA ALA A 11 1.63 -31.63 -16.27
C ALA A 11 0.63 -31.24 -15.16
N PHE A 12 -0.03 -32.22 -14.54
CA PHE A 12 -0.92 -31.99 -13.40
C PHE A 12 -0.17 -31.40 -12.20
N LEU A 13 1.02 -31.93 -11.88
CA LEU A 13 1.83 -31.44 -10.77
C LEU A 13 2.27 -29.98 -10.99
N ILE A 14 2.68 -29.63 -12.22
CA ILE A 14 3.04 -28.26 -12.60
C ILE A 14 1.83 -27.33 -12.47
N ALA A 15 0.65 -27.76 -12.93
CA ALA A 15 -0.58 -26.97 -12.81
C ALA A 15 -0.97 -26.73 -11.34
N LEU A 16 -0.81 -27.74 -10.48
CA LEU A 16 -1.07 -27.64 -9.05
C LEU A 16 -0.11 -26.65 -8.38
N ILE A 17 1.20 -26.75 -8.65
CA ILE A 17 2.20 -25.81 -8.12
C ILE A 17 1.89 -24.39 -8.60
N HIS A 18 1.57 -24.21 -9.88
CA HIS A 18 1.23 -22.88 -10.41
C HIS A 18 -0.05 -22.29 -9.80
N SER A 19 -1.05 -23.14 -9.51
CA SER A 19 -2.26 -22.71 -8.78
C SER A 19 -1.94 -22.29 -7.34
N ILE A 20 -1.13 -23.06 -6.63
CA ILE A 20 -0.70 -22.75 -5.26
C ILE A 20 0.12 -21.46 -5.22
N VAL A 21 1.10 -21.30 -6.12
CA VAL A 21 1.90 -20.09 -6.24
C VAL A 21 1.00 -18.88 -6.49
N LYS A 22 -0.02 -18.98 -7.37
CA LYS A 22 -0.98 -17.87 -7.55
C LYS A 22 -1.74 -17.51 -6.28
N VAL A 23 -2.11 -18.49 -5.45
CA VAL A 23 -2.80 -18.24 -4.18
C VAL A 23 -1.89 -17.56 -3.15
N PHE A 24 -0.59 -17.87 -3.14
CA PHE A 24 0.36 -17.21 -2.24
C PHE A 24 0.89 -15.86 -2.76
N PHE A 25 1.01 -15.71 -4.08
CA PHE A 25 1.36 -14.47 -4.77
C PHE A 25 0.13 -13.65 -5.15
N LEU A 26 -0.99 -13.87 -4.48
CA LEU A 26 -2.23 -13.13 -4.68
C LEU A 26 -2.02 -11.69 -4.16
N GLU A 27 -1.34 -10.92 -5.01
CA GLU A 27 -1.13 -9.48 -5.05
C GLU A 27 -1.05 -8.81 -3.67
N GLU A 28 0.12 -8.28 -3.30
CA GLU A 28 0.22 -7.30 -2.21
C GLU A 28 -0.64 -6.09 -2.57
N LYS A 29 -1.93 -6.19 -2.25
CA LYS A 29 -2.94 -5.18 -2.53
C LYS A 29 -2.82 -4.15 -1.44
N TRP A 30 -2.51 -2.93 -1.84
CA TRP A 30 -2.45 -1.76 -0.99
C TRP A 30 -3.72 -0.96 -1.22
N GLU A 31 -4.42 -0.63 -0.14
CA GLU A 31 -5.63 0.21 -0.18
C GLU A 31 -5.34 1.53 0.54
N THR A 32 -5.70 2.63 -0.09
CA THR A 32 -5.53 3.97 0.51
C THR A 32 -6.48 4.15 1.68
N LEU A 33 -5.91 4.50 2.83
CA LEU A 33 -6.65 4.75 4.06
C LEU A 33 -6.88 6.25 4.29
N ILE A 34 -5.86 7.07 4.04
CA ILE A 34 -5.90 8.53 4.24
C ILE A 34 -5.19 9.19 3.07
N PHE A 35 -5.76 10.31 2.61
CA PHE A 35 -5.16 11.21 1.66
C PHE A 35 -4.92 12.56 2.33
N SER A 36 -3.71 13.11 2.23
CA SER A 36 -3.38 14.44 2.74
C SER A 36 -2.93 15.33 1.59
N ASN A 37 -3.49 16.54 1.52
CA ASN A 37 -3.06 17.59 0.59
C ASN A 37 -1.73 18.26 1.02
N GLY A 38 -0.90 17.58 1.82
CA GLY A 38 0.42 18.01 2.27
C GLY A 38 0.44 19.06 3.39
N LEU A 39 -0.69 19.70 3.72
CA LEU A 39 -0.78 20.67 4.81
C LEU A 39 -0.81 20.00 6.20
N ASP A 40 -1.33 18.77 6.29
CA ASP A 40 -1.55 18.01 7.52
C ASP A 40 -0.56 16.84 7.73
N ASN A 41 0.67 16.98 7.25
CA ASN A 41 1.70 15.93 7.35
C ASN A 41 1.99 15.46 8.79
N LYS A 42 1.79 16.32 9.80
CA LYS A 42 1.98 15.94 11.21
C LYS A 42 0.99 14.88 11.67
N ASN A 43 -0.29 15.04 11.31
CA ASN A 43 -1.34 14.08 11.67
C ASN A 43 -1.14 12.74 10.95
N MET A 44 -0.71 12.81 9.68
CA MET A 44 -0.43 11.62 8.89
C MET A 44 0.74 10.78 9.43
N LEU A 45 1.83 11.42 9.83
CA LEU A 45 2.98 10.73 10.42
C LEU A 45 2.63 10.10 11.78
N GLU A 46 1.81 10.79 12.58
CA GLU A 46 1.30 10.26 13.85
C GLU A 46 0.47 9.00 13.61
N ILE A 47 -0.50 9.04 12.70
CA ILE A 47 -1.35 7.88 12.35
C ILE A 47 -0.51 6.73 11.80
N TYR A 48 0.46 7.02 10.93
CA TYR A 48 1.40 6.01 10.42
C TYR A 48 2.17 5.32 11.56
N SER A 49 2.74 6.11 12.48
CA SER A 49 3.49 5.57 13.62
C SER A 49 2.62 4.71 14.52
N TYR A 50 1.37 5.12 14.75
CA TYR A 50 0.41 4.37 15.53
C TYR A 50 0.04 3.04 14.87
N LEU A 51 -0.33 3.03 13.59
CA LEU A 51 -0.67 1.80 12.87
C LEU A 51 0.51 0.82 12.84
N ARG A 52 1.74 1.33 12.65
CA ARG A 52 2.94 0.50 12.68
C ARG A 52 3.19 -0.11 14.06
N SER A 53 2.92 0.64 15.14
CA SER A 53 3.03 0.12 16.52
C SER A 53 2.01 -0.99 16.82
N GLU A 54 0.86 -0.99 16.15
CA GLU A 54 -0.21 -2.00 16.26
C GLU A 54 0.00 -3.21 15.32
N GLY A 55 1.17 -3.28 14.68
CA GLY A 55 1.56 -4.36 13.77
C GLY A 55 0.87 -4.31 12.40
N ILE A 56 0.39 -3.14 11.97
CA ILE A 56 -0.25 -2.98 10.66
C ILE A 56 0.80 -2.63 9.61
N LYS A 57 0.77 -3.38 8.48
CA LYS A 57 1.60 -3.10 7.31
C LYS A 57 1.02 -1.90 6.55
N CYS A 58 1.65 -0.74 6.71
CA CYS A 58 1.27 0.53 6.07
C CYS A 58 2.50 1.23 5.45
N ILE A 59 2.27 2.03 4.40
CA ILE A 59 3.30 2.81 3.70
C ILE A 59 2.78 4.22 3.43
N ILE A 60 3.68 5.21 3.49
CA ILE A 60 3.40 6.57 3.02
C ILE A 60 3.91 6.66 1.59
N VAL A 61 3.04 7.07 0.67
CA VAL A 61 3.36 7.29 -0.73
C VAL A 61 3.30 8.79 -0.99
N ASN A 62 4.43 9.37 -1.39
CA ASN A 62 4.51 10.75 -1.86
C ASN A 62 3.98 10.79 -3.28
N LEU A 63 2.93 11.56 -3.50
CA LEU A 63 2.43 11.85 -4.85
C LEU A 63 3.22 13.04 -5.32
N GLU A 64 4.34 12.80 -6.02
CA GLU A 64 4.99 13.87 -6.75
C GLU A 64 3.94 14.50 -7.67
N SER A 65 3.70 15.80 -7.51
CA SER A 65 2.97 16.55 -8.53
C SER A 65 3.84 16.51 -9.78
N ASP A 66 3.32 15.94 -10.87
CA ASP A 66 3.92 15.95 -12.21
C ASP A 66 4.05 17.39 -12.76
N SER A 67 4.85 18.20 -12.08
CA SER A 67 5.26 19.53 -12.50
C SER A 67 6.78 19.52 -12.64
N GLY A 68 7.23 18.89 -13.73
CA GLY A 68 8.34 19.42 -14.48
C GLY A 68 9.72 18.92 -14.10
N PHE A 69 10.18 17.98 -14.91
CA PHE A 69 11.46 18.11 -15.59
C PHE A 69 11.60 19.57 -16.10
N SER A 70 12.29 20.46 -15.36
CA SER A 70 12.95 21.72 -15.80
C SER A 70 13.00 22.75 -14.66
N SER A 71 14.19 23.03 -14.12
CA SER A 71 14.79 24.38 -14.12
C SER A 71 16.02 24.45 -13.22
N SER A 72 17.16 24.55 -13.88
CA SER A 72 18.29 25.35 -13.43
C SER A 72 17.85 26.74 -12.94
N ASN A 73 18.47 27.21 -11.88
CA ASN A 73 18.53 28.60 -11.42
C ASN A 73 17.23 29.24 -10.90
N GLY A 74 17.28 29.71 -9.65
CA GLY A 74 16.50 30.85 -9.20
C GLY A 74 15.58 30.57 -8.03
N LEU A 75 15.87 31.25 -6.92
CA LEU A 75 15.04 31.43 -5.73
C LEU A 75 13.53 31.26 -5.95
N ILE A 76 12.88 30.46 -5.10
CA ILE A 76 11.93 30.92 -4.06
C ILE A 76 11.57 29.70 -3.20
N SER A 77 11.81 29.83 -1.90
CA SER A 77 11.43 28.87 -0.86
C SER A 77 9.91 28.86 -0.66
N THR A 78 9.17 28.26 -1.58
CA THR A 78 7.87 27.68 -1.24
C THR A 78 8.15 26.31 -0.64
N ARG A 79 7.77 26.15 0.63
CA ARG A 79 7.75 24.85 1.31
C ARG A 79 7.06 23.87 0.35
N ASN A 80 7.79 22.93 -0.24
CA ASN A 80 7.20 21.97 -1.19
C ASN A 80 6.14 21.14 -0.46
N ILE A 81 4.88 21.56 -0.56
CA ILE A 81 3.73 20.84 -0.03
C ILE A 81 3.47 19.71 -1.01
N VAL A 82 4.16 18.58 -0.81
CA VAL A 82 3.96 17.37 -1.60
C VAL A 82 2.74 16.64 -1.04
N PRO A 83 1.69 16.36 -1.85
CA PRO A 83 0.57 15.55 -1.40
C PRO A 83 1.04 14.13 -1.05
N GLN A 84 0.51 13.56 0.02
CA GLN A 84 0.90 12.25 0.53
C GLN A 84 -0.34 11.38 0.77
N ARG A 85 -0.25 10.09 0.46
CA ARG A 85 -1.30 9.11 0.80
C ARG A 85 -0.74 8.00 1.69
N LEU A 86 -1.55 7.54 2.63
CA LEU A 86 -1.22 6.46 3.55
C LEU A 86 -1.93 5.21 3.05
N ASP A 87 -1.17 4.31 2.45
CA ASP A 87 -1.68 3.05 1.95
C ASP A 87 -1.47 1.95 2.99
N VAL A 88 -2.48 1.10 3.18
CA VAL A 88 -2.45 -0.05 4.10
C VAL A 88 -2.63 -1.32 3.31
N HIS A 89 -1.92 -2.36 3.68
CA HIS A 89 -2.09 -3.67 3.07
C HIS A 89 -3.53 -4.15 3.27
N LYS A 90 -4.16 -4.69 2.22
CA LYS A 90 -5.58 -5.06 2.17
C LYS A 90 -6.01 -5.95 3.33
N ASN A 91 -5.18 -6.91 3.72
CA ASN A 91 -5.49 -7.79 4.86
C ASN A 91 -5.63 -7.05 6.19
N HIS A 92 -5.08 -5.84 6.32
CA HIS A 92 -5.11 -5.03 7.53
C HIS A 92 -6.03 -3.81 7.42
N ILE A 93 -6.68 -3.55 6.28
CA ILE A 93 -7.46 -2.32 6.08
C ILE A 93 -8.62 -2.18 7.08
N HIS A 94 -9.35 -3.26 7.33
CA HIS A 94 -10.46 -3.25 8.30
C HIS A 94 -9.97 -3.02 9.73
N LYS A 95 -8.85 -3.64 10.12
CA LYS A 95 -8.23 -3.43 11.43
C LYS A 95 -7.74 -1.99 11.58
N ALA A 96 -7.11 -1.44 10.53
CA ALA A 96 -6.63 -0.07 10.51
C ALA A 96 -7.79 0.94 10.67
N ARG A 97 -8.89 0.75 9.94
CA ARG A 97 -10.09 1.59 10.06
C ARG A 97 -10.67 1.57 11.47
N ASN A 98 -10.78 0.39 12.09
CA ASN A 98 -11.30 0.26 13.45
C ASN A 98 -10.39 0.95 14.49
N LEU A 99 -9.07 0.84 14.34
CA LEU A 99 -8.12 1.50 15.24
C LEU A 99 -8.16 3.02 15.11
N ILE A 100 -8.27 3.53 13.89
CA ILE A 100 -8.44 4.97 13.65
C ILE A 100 -9.75 5.46 14.25
N LEU A 101 -10.86 4.76 13.99
CA LEU A 101 -12.17 5.11 14.56
C LEU A 101 -12.13 5.12 16.09
N LYS A 102 -11.46 4.15 16.71
CA LYS A 102 -11.32 4.06 18.17
C LYS A 102 -10.49 5.22 18.75
N ARG A 103 -9.46 5.67 18.04
CA ARG A 103 -8.51 6.67 18.56
C ARG A 103 -8.89 8.11 18.21
N TYR A 104 -9.46 8.34 17.03
CA TYR A 104 -9.75 9.67 16.49
C TYR A 104 -11.26 9.91 16.28
N GLY A 105 -12.13 8.92 16.54
CA GLY A 105 -13.58 9.03 16.34
C GLY A 105 -13.98 9.10 14.86
N THR A 106 -15.17 9.63 14.58
CA THR A 106 -15.65 9.94 13.21
C THR A 106 -15.07 11.25 12.64
N SER A 107 -14.11 11.87 13.32
CA SER A 107 -13.62 13.24 13.03
C SER A 107 -12.60 13.34 11.87
N LEU A 108 -12.60 12.41 10.92
CA LEU A 108 -11.76 12.47 9.71
C LEU A 108 -12.59 12.76 8.45
N GLY A 109 -13.69 13.49 8.60
CA GLY A 109 -14.54 14.01 7.53
C GLY A 109 -14.74 15.51 7.67
#